data_AF-A0A1Y3TXK7-F1
#
_entry.id   AF-A0A1Y3TXK7-F1
#
_cell.length_a   1.000
_cell.length_b   1.000
_cell.length_c   1.000
_cell.angle_alpha   90.00
_cell.angle_beta   90.00
_cell.angle_gamma   90.00
#
_symmetry.space_group_name_H-M   'P 1'
#
loop_
_entity.id
_entity.type
_entity.pdbx_description
1 polymer ?
#
loop_
_entity_poly.entity_id
_entity_poly.type
_entity_poly.pdbx_seq_one_letter_code
_entity_poly.pdbx_strand_id
1 'polypeptide(L)'
;MKSETFNNSKGIIQGLKYIANSLGRLSYSCEIDPETLFERLSIIADGAKWLIAIDRLANCQIVFTDELTLELVEKIFDSNNVEDVVSHYYFDDDKINDLICRCETAQQIRPYNTLFREISEAYEQNHYQLACIGLFALMDGVLADVSNMDVTNFTNRIKKIMDKASAQKKLGDMERKEVAVYFAIKRFEKSKELSMFYGGKFSENESDRLKRDWLLHGRTHRDYEKIDFLKVMLWLDAIIFLSNKGTERGIQP
;
A
#
# COMPACT_ATOMS: atom_id res chain seq x y z
N MET A 1 14.00 -18.83 -15.60
CA MET A 1 14.52 -18.23 -14.36
C MET A 1 13.37 -18.07 -13.38
N LYS A 2 13.31 -18.95 -12.38
CA LYS A 2 12.17 -19.13 -11.46
C LYS A 2 12.47 -18.45 -10.11
N SER A 3 11.55 -17.60 -9.68
CA SER A 3 11.02 -17.53 -8.30
C SER A 3 11.93 -17.32 -7.08
N GLU A 4 13.02 -16.55 -7.14
CA GLU A 4 13.85 -16.32 -5.94
C GLU A 4 13.26 -15.30 -4.93
N THR A 5 12.29 -14.47 -5.32
CA THR A 5 11.73 -13.44 -4.40
C THR A 5 10.40 -13.85 -3.74
N PHE A 6 9.79 -14.98 -4.13
CA PHE A 6 8.54 -15.48 -3.53
C PHE A 6 8.77 -16.18 -2.17
N ASN A 7 10.03 -16.45 -1.84
CA ASN A 7 10.42 -17.12 -0.60
C ASN A 7 10.69 -16.15 0.57
N ASN A 8 10.88 -14.85 0.32
CA ASN A 8 11.35 -13.94 1.36
C ASN A 8 10.28 -13.54 2.39
N SER A 9 9.02 -13.25 2.03
CA SER A 9 8.03 -12.80 3.04
C SER A 9 7.44 -13.95 3.86
N LYS A 10 7.07 -15.07 3.21
CA LYS A 10 6.78 -16.33 3.92
C LYS A 10 8.00 -16.80 4.70
N GLY A 11 9.21 -16.66 4.16
CA GLY A 11 10.46 -16.97 4.86
C GLY A 11 10.75 -16.06 6.04
N ILE A 12 10.42 -14.75 5.98
CA ILE A 12 10.54 -13.81 7.09
C ILE A 12 9.51 -14.15 8.17
N ILE A 13 8.23 -14.36 7.81
CA ILE A 13 7.19 -14.75 8.78
C ILE A 13 7.52 -16.11 9.40
N GLN A 14 7.98 -17.08 8.59
CA GLN A 14 8.39 -18.39 9.07
C GLN A 14 9.69 -18.31 9.89
N GLY A 15 10.59 -17.40 9.54
CA GLY A 15 11.81 -17.10 10.28
C GLY A 15 11.53 -16.47 11.63
N LEU A 16 10.59 -15.52 11.71
CA LEU A 16 10.10 -14.95 12.96
C LEU A 16 9.42 -16.02 13.83
N LYS A 17 8.61 -16.90 13.23
CA LYS A 17 8.04 -18.07 13.94
C LYS A 17 9.13 -19.02 14.44
N TYR A 18 10.16 -19.27 13.64
CA TYR A 18 11.28 -20.13 14.02
C TYR A 18 12.13 -19.51 15.13
N ILE A 19 12.38 -18.21 15.07
CA ILE A 19 13.07 -17.43 16.11
C ILE A 19 12.27 -17.46 17.41
N ALA A 20 10.96 -17.16 17.38
CA ALA A 20 10.09 -17.24 18.56
C ALA A 20 10.12 -18.65 19.19
N ASN A 21 10.01 -19.71 18.37
CA ASN A 21 10.06 -21.09 18.84
C ASN A 21 11.44 -21.49 19.38
N SER A 22 12.53 -20.98 18.81
CA SER A 22 13.89 -21.28 19.24
C SER A 22 14.25 -20.56 20.55
N LEU A 23 13.76 -19.34 20.73
CA LEU A 23 13.87 -18.58 21.97
C LEU A 23 13.02 -19.17 23.09
N GLY A 24 11.84 -19.70 22.78
CA GLY A 24 11.03 -20.49 23.72
C GLY A 24 11.80 -21.70 24.29
N ARG A 25 12.67 -22.33 23.49
CA ARG A 25 13.54 -23.43 23.94
C ARG A 25 14.73 -22.96 24.77
N LEU A 26 15.26 -21.76 24.52
CA LEU A 26 16.38 -21.17 25.27
C LEU A 26 15.99 -20.70 26.68
N SER A 27 14.71 -20.40 26.92
CA SER A 27 14.17 -20.05 28.25
C SER A 27 14.45 -21.13 29.32
N TYR A 28 14.69 -22.37 28.89
CA TYR A 28 14.96 -23.51 29.77
C TYR A 28 16.46 -23.72 30.06
N SER A 29 17.37 -23.03 29.36
CA SER A 29 18.80 -23.37 29.34
C SER A 29 19.77 -22.21 29.64
N CYS A 30 19.29 -20.98 29.87
CA CYS A 30 20.18 -19.83 30.09
C CYS A 30 19.79 -19.02 31.32
N GLU A 31 20.81 -18.50 32.02
CA GLU A 31 20.74 -17.47 33.08
C GLU A 31 20.30 -16.09 32.54
N ILE A 32 19.35 -16.05 31.60
CA ILE A 32 18.72 -14.80 31.17
C ILE A 32 17.53 -14.59 32.08
N ASP A 33 17.47 -13.42 32.70
CA ASP A 33 16.33 -13.02 33.51
C ASP A 33 15.02 -13.10 32.69
N PRO A 34 13.95 -13.73 33.22
CA PRO A 34 12.69 -13.90 32.53
C PRO A 34 12.05 -12.61 32.01
N GLU A 35 12.22 -11.47 32.70
CA GLU A 35 11.66 -10.18 32.26
C GLU A 35 12.38 -9.69 31.00
N THR A 36 13.71 -9.76 30.99
CA THR A 36 14.52 -9.40 29.80
C THR A 36 14.19 -10.29 28.60
N LEU A 37 13.95 -11.58 28.84
CA LEU A 37 13.52 -12.50 27.78
C LEU A 37 12.11 -12.15 27.26
N PHE A 38 11.18 -11.85 28.17
CA PHE A 38 9.81 -11.48 27.82
C PHE A 38 9.77 -10.17 27.01
N GLU A 39 10.52 -9.15 27.40
CA GLU A 39 10.61 -7.89 26.65
C GLU A 39 11.09 -8.11 25.22
N ARG A 40 12.15 -8.92 25.02
CA ARG A 40 12.67 -9.25 23.69
C ARG A 40 11.65 -10.02 22.85
N LEU A 41 10.93 -10.96 23.46
CA LEU A 41 9.89 -11.72 22.79
C LEU A 41 8.72 -10.83 22.36
N SER A 42 8.33 -9.87 23.21
CA SER A 42 7.28 -8.90 22.91
C SER A 42 7.63 -8.04 21.69
N ILE A 43 8.87 -7.53 21.60
CA ILE A 43 9.34 -6.76 20.42
C ILE A 43 9.24 -7.57 19.13
N ILE A 44 9.61 -8.85 19.17
CA ILE A 44 9.54 -9.75 18.00
C ILE A 44 8.08 -10.03 17.63
N ALA A 45 7.22 -10.27 18.63
CA ALA A 45 5.80 -10.50 18.42
C ALA A 45 5.12 -9.27 17.80
N ASP A 46 5.42 -8.07 18.28
CA ASP A 46 4.90 -6.82 17.74
C ASP A 46 5.35 -6.59 16.29
N GLY A 47 6.61 -6.89 15.98
CA GLY A 47 7.12 -6.86 14.61
C GLY A 47 6.38 -7.85 13.69
N ALA A 48 6.07 -9.05 14.19
CA ALA A 48 5.30 -10.03 13.44
C ALA A 48 3.84 -9.61 13.22
N LYS A 49 3.17 -9.07 14.25
CA LYS A 49 1.82 -8.50 14.14
C LYS A 49 1.77 -7.40 13.08
N TRP A 50 2.74 -6.49 13.12
CA TRP A 50 2.85 -5.38 12.16
C TRP A 50 2.97 -5.87 10.70
N LEU A 51 3.82 -6.86 10.44
CA LEU A 51 3.95 -7.46 9.10
C LEU A 51 2.66 -8.16 8.65
N ILE A 52 1.97 -8.86 9.56
CA ILE A 52 0.69 -9.51 9.26
C ILE A 52 -0.37 -8.46 8.95
N ALA A 53 -0.46 -7.38 9.72
CA ALA A 53 -1.39 -6.28 9.45
C ALA A 53 -1.19 -5.68 8.05
N ILE A 54 0.06 -5.51 7.61
CA ILE A 54 0.36 -5.02 6.25
C ILE A 54 -0.05 -6.01 5.16
N ASP A 55 0.19 -7.32 5.34
CA ASP A 55 -0.29 -8.31 4.36
C ASP A 55 -1.82 -8.32 4.29
N ARG A 56 -2.50 -8.18 5.43
CA ARG A 56 -3.96 -8.07 5.50
C ARG A 56 -4.47 -6.83 4.76
N LEU A 57 -3.85 -5.67 4.94
CA LEU A 57 -4.17 -4.45 4.18
C LEU A 57 -3.96 -4.65 2.68
N ALA A 58 -2.84 -5.25 2.27
CA ALA A 58 -2.56 -5.52 0.87
C ALA A 58 -3.58 -6.51 0.26
N ASN A 59 -4.06 -7.50 1.02
CA ASN A 59 -5.13 -8.40 0.58
C ASN A 59 -6.47 -7.69 0.35
N CYS A 60 -6.66 -6.49 0.91
CA CYS A 60 -7.79 -5.58 0.66
C CYS A 60 -7.48 -4.48 -0.39
N GLN A 61 -6.37 -4.59 -1.12
CA GLN A 61 -5.91 -3.59 -2.09
C GLN A 61 -5.55 -2.22 -1.49
N ILE A 62 -5.22 -2.17 -0.21
CA ILE A 62 -4.88 -0.95 0.52
C ILE A 62 -3.36 -0.80 0.61
N VAL A 63 -2.82 0.29 0.09
CA VAL A 63 -1.44 0.74 0.33
C VAL A 63 -1.48 1.77 1.46
N PHE A 64 -1.30 1.34 2.70
CA PHE A 64 -1.41 2.27 3.83
C PHE A 64 -0.20 3.21 3.89
N THR A 65 -0.45 4.51 3.87
CA THR A 65 0.58 5.55 3.81
C THR A 65 0.61 6.46 5.03
N ASP A 66 -0.27 6.28 6.00
CA ASP A 66 -0.18 6.93 7.31
C ASP A 66 0.71 6.13 8.28
N GLU A 67 0.89 6.64 9.50
CA GLU A 67 1.58 5.90 10.54
C GLU A 67 0.74 4.71 11.03
N LEU A 68 1.27 3.50 10.90
CA LEU A 68 0.69 2.29 11.50
C LEU A 68 1.09 2.23 12.98
N THR A 69 0.33 2.91 13.83
CA THR A 69 0.46 2.85 15.29
C THR A 69 0.21 1.43 15.81
N LEU A 70 0.73 1.10 16.99
CA LEU A 70 0.51 -0.23 17.59
C LEU A 70 -0.98 -0.53 17.79
N GLU A 71 -1.76 0.45 18.24
CA GLU A 71 -3.20 0.31 18.41
C GLU A 71 -3.90 -0.04 17.09
N LEU A 72 -3.56 0.67 16.00
CA LEU A 72 -4.16 0.39 14.69
C LEU A 72 -3.73 -0.97 14.15
N VAL A 73 -2.47 -1.37 14.37
CA VAL A 73 -1.95 -2.68 14.01
C VAL A 73 -2.74 -3.78 14.71
N GLU A 74 -3.03 -3.64 16.00
CA GLU A 74 -3.83 -4.61 16.75
C GLU A 74 -5.26 -4.69 16.23
N LYS A 75 -5.91 -3.54 15.99
CA LYS A 75 -7.25 -3.51 15.36
C LYS A 75 -7.28 -4.23 14.01
N ILE A 76 -6.28 -4.01 13.15
CA ILE A 76 -6.18 -4.69 11.85
C ILE A 76 -5.88 -6.18 12.02
N PHE A 77 -4.99 -6.53 12.96
CA PHE A 77 -4.57 -7.90 13.21
C PHE A 77 -5.70 -8.77 13.74
N ASP A 78 -6.56 -8.24 14.61
CA ASP A 78 -7.66 -8.98 15.25
C ASP A 78 -8.99 -8.90 14.50
N SER A 79 -9.17 -7.92 13.62
CA SER A 79 -10.45 -7.72 12.91
C SER A 79 -10.78 -8.89 11.98
N ASN A 80 -12.06 -9.13 11.71
CA ASN A 80 -12.53 -9.97 10.61
C ASN A 80 -12.74 -9.18 9.30
N ASN A 81 -12.96 -7.86 9.42
CA ASN A 81 -13.12 -6.95 8.28
C ASN A 81 -12.10 -5.80 8.38
N VAL A 82 -11.05 -5.89 7.58
CA VAL A 82 -9.98 -4.89 7.55
C VAL A 82 -10.45 -3.58 6.93
N GLU A 83 -11.35 -3.65 5.95
CA GLU A 83 -11.87 -2.47 5.25
C GLU A 83 -12.74 -1.62 6.18
N ASP A 84 -13.48 -2.24 7.10
CA ASP A 84 -14.20 -1.52 8.15
C ASP A 84 -13.23 -0.77 9.05
N VAL A 85 -12.18 -1.44 9.56
CA VAL A 85 -11.20 -0.79 10.45
C VAL A 85 -10.56 0.43 9.78
N VAL A 86 -10.17 0.28 8.51
CA VAL A 86 -9.58 1.38 7.73
C VAL A 86 -10.61 2.47 7.44
N SER A 87 -11.85 2.11 7.16
CA SER A 87 -12.94 3.06 6.96
C SER A 87 -13.19 3.91 8.21
N HIS A 88 -13.29 3.30 9.39
CA HIS A 88 -13.45 4.06 10.65
C HIS A 88 -12.25 4.99 10.86
N TYR A 89 -11.02 4.50 10.63
CA TYR A 89 -9.81 5.33 10.78
C TYR A 89 -9.82 6.60 9.92
N TYR A 90 -10.24 6.50 8.65
CA TYR A 90 -10.22 7.64 7.72
C TYR A 90 -11.47 8.52 7.77
N PHE A 91 -12.64 7.94 8.02
CA PHE A 91 -13.91 8.66 7.86
C PHE A 91 -14.51 9.16 9.17
N ASP A 92 -14.28 8.49 10.31
CA ASP A 92 -14.92 8.91 11.57
C ASP A 92 -14.30 10.19 12.13
N ASP A 93 -12.99 10.34 11.97
CA ASP A 93 -12.20 11.51 12.40
C ASP A 93 -11.81 12.41 11.22
N ASP A 94 -12.46 12.27 10.06
CA ASP A 94 -12.23 13.11 8.88
C ASP A 94 -10.79 13.13 8.32
N LYS A 95 -9.96 12.14 8.65
CA LYS A 95 -8.58 12.01 8.12
C LYS A 95 -8.52 11.85 6.61
N ILE A 96 -9.64 11.52 5.96
CA ILE A 96 -9.75 11.55 4.51
C ILE A 96 -9.46 12.94 3.93
N ASN A 97 -9.89 14.01 4.60
CA ASN A 97 -9.63 15.38 4.13
C ASN A 97 -8.15 15.75 4.27
N ASP A 98 -7.49 15.25 5.32
CA ASP A 98 -6.03 15.38 5.45
C ASP A 98 -5.30 14.65 4.32
N LEU A 99 -5.74 13.45 3.94
CA LEU A 99 -5.19 12.69 2.81
C LEU A 99 -5.40 13.42 1.48
N ILE A 100 -6.61 13.96 1.23
CA ILE A 100 -6.94 14.73 0.04
C ILE A 100 -6.04 15.97 -0.05
N CYS A 101 -5.96 16.76 1.03
CA CYS A 101 -5.14 17.98 1.11
C CYS A 101 -3.65 17.67 0.90
N ARG A 102 -3.15 16.57 1.49
CA ARG A 102 -1.77 16.10 1.28
C ARG A 102 -1.48 15.76 -0.18
N CYS A 103 -2.43 15.13 -0.88
CA CYS A 103 -2.27 14.85 -2.31
C CYS A 103 -2.36 16.13 -3.14
N GLU A 104 -3.37 16.98 -2.92
CA GLU A 104 -3.61 18.22 -3.66
C GLU A 104 -2.39 19.15 -3.65
N THR A 105 -1.74 19.26 -2.48
CA THR A 105 -0.61 20.17 -2.26
C THR A 105 0.72 19.62 -2.77
N ALA A 106 0.77 18.36 -3.21
CA ALA A 106 1.98 17.72 -3.70
C ALA A 106 2.46 18.34 -5.02
N GLN A 107 3.78 18.48 -5.18
CA GLN A 107 4.37 19.07 -6.39
C GLN A 107 3.99 18.31 -7.67
N GLN A 108 3.86 16.99 -7.58
CA GLN A 108 3.50 16.08 -8.65
C GLN A 108 2.06 16.30 -9.16
N ILE A 109 1.18 16.84 -8.32
CA ILE A 109 -0.23 17.10 -8.67
C ILE A 109 -0.42 18.44 -9.35
N ARG A 110 0.50 19.40 -9.16
CA ARG A 110 0.39 20.77 -9.72
C ARG A 110 0.00 20.83 -11.21
N PRO A 111 0.56 20.02 -12.12
CA PRO A 111 0.17 20.04 -13.53
C PRO A 111 -1.27 19.56 -13.78
N TYR A 112 -1.86 18.86 -12.83
CA TYR A 112 -3.17 18.22 -12.89
C TYR A 112 -4.19 18.82 -11.92
N ASN A 113 -3.92 19.97 -11.32
CA ASN A 113 -4.77 20.56 -10.27
C ASN A 113 -6.25 20.68 -10.65
N THR A 114 -6.55 21.07 -11.89
CA THR A 114 -7.94 21.14 -12.38
C THR A 114 -8.64 19.78 -12.30
N LEU A 115 -7.98 18.74 -12.81
CA LEU A 115 -8.50 17.38 -12.76
C LEU A 115 -8.63 16.87 -11.31
N PHE A 116 -7.64 17.16 -10.46
CA PHE A 116 -7.71 16.79 -9.04
C PHE A 116 -8.91 17.43 -8.34
N ARG A 117 -9.17 18.71 -8.59
CA ARG A 117 -10.32 19.40 -8.01
C ARG A 117 -11.65 18.81 -8.48
N GLU A 118 -11.80 18.53 -9.78
CA GLU A 118 -13.01 17.89 -10.32
C GLU A 118 -13.24 16.49 -9.72
N ILE A 119 -12.16 15.74 -9.46
CA ILE A 119 -12.21 14.46 -8.74
C ILE A 119 -12.72 14.65 -7.31
N SER A 120 -12.19 15.64 -6.58
CA SER A 120 -12.62 15.95 -5.21
C SER A 120 -14.08 16.37 -5.16
N GLU A 121 -14.53 17.22 -6.08
CA GLU A 121 -15.94 17.63 -6.21
C GLU A 121 -16.85 16.41 -6.48
N ALA A 122 -16.42 15.47 -7.33
CA ALA A 122 -17.15 14.23 -7.57
C ALA A 122 -17.22 13.35 -6.30
N TYR A 123 -16.14 13.27 -5.53
CA TYR A 123 -16.13 12.57 -4.24
C TYR A 123 -17.08 13.20 -3.23
N GLU A 124 -17.07 14.53 -3.07
CA GLU A 124 -17.95 15.28 -2.16
C GLU A 124 -19.44 15.09 -2.50
N GLN A 125 -19.75 14.92 -3.79
CA GLN A 125 -21.10 14.63 -4.28
C GLN A 125 -21.46 13.12 -4.20
N ASN A 126 -20.61 12.29 -3.61
CA ASN A 126 -20.75 10.83 -3.53
C ASN A 126 -20.75 10.12 -4.91
N HIS A 127 -20.24 10.77 -5.95
CA HIS A 127 -20.04 10.16 -7.27
C HIS A 127 -18.74 9.33 -7.29
N TYR A 128 -18.64 8.33 -6.42
CA TYR A 128 -17.40 7.57 -6.18
C TYR A 128 -16.84 6.89 -7.43
N GLN A 129 -17.71 6.37 -8.31
CA GLN A 129 -17.27 5.78 -9.57
C GLN A 129 -16.59 6.81 -10.47
N LEU A 130 -17.15 8.02 -10.60
CA LEU A 130 -16.55 9.11 -11.39
C LEU A 130 -15.24 9.58 -10.76
N ALA A 131 -15.22 9.73 -9.44
CA ALA A 131 -14.00 10.08 -8.71
C ALA A 131 -12.89 9.04 -8.93
N CYS A 132 -13.20 7.74 -8.89
CA CYS A 132 -12.25 6.68 -9.19
C CYS A 132 -11.76 6.69 -10.65
N ILE A 133 -12.64 6.95 -11.62
CA ILE A 133 -12.24 7.11 -13.04
C ILE A 133 -11.21 8.23 -13.17
N GLY A 134 -11.52 9.40 -12.59
CA GLY A 134 -10.63 10.54 -12.61
C GLY A 134 -9.31 10.25 -11.89
N LEU A 135 -9.33 9.61 -10.72
CA LEU A 135 -8.11 9.22 -10.01
C LEU A 135 -7.23 8.27 -10.83
N PHE A 136 -7.80 7.28 -11.52
CA PHE A 136 -7.00 6.41 -12.39
C PHE A 136 -6.39 7.16 -13.58
N ALA A 137 -7.11 8.12 -14.17
CA ALA A 137 -6.60 8.95 -15.24
C ALA A 137 -5.45 9.86 -14.74
N LEU A 138 -5.65 10.52 -13.60
CA LEU A 138 -4.65 11.33 -12.92
C LEU A 138 -3.41 10.52 -12.59
N MET A 139 -3.58 9.35 -11.98
CA MET A 139 -2.49 8.45 -11.61
C MET A 139 -1.66 8.04 -12.82
N ASP A 140 -2.27 7.80 -13.99
CA ASP A 140 -1.52 7.46 -15.20
C ASP A 140 -0.60 8.62 -15.65
N GLY A 141 -1.11 9.85 -15.62
CA GLY A 141 -0.33 11.06 -15.89
C GLY A 141 0.81 11.26 -14.89
N VAL A 142 0.50 11.23 -13.60
CA VAL A 142 1.50 11.36 -12.52
C VAL A 142 2.58 10.29 -12.66
N LEU A 143 2.21 9.03 -12.91
CA LEU A 143 3.18 7.96 -13.13
C LEU A 143 4.07 8.20 -14.35
N ALA A 144 3.51 8.71 -15.46
CA ALA A 144 4.28 9.04 -16.65
C ALA A 144 5.37 10.06 -16.31
N ASP A 145 5.00 11.14 -15.62
CA ASP A 145 5.89 12.23 -15.26
C ASP A 145 6.98 11.79 -14.28
N VAL A 146 6.61 11.17 -13.16
CA VAL A 146 7.58 10.80 -12.11
C VAL A 146 8.50 9.65 -12.54
N SER A 147 8.02 8.77 -13.42
CA SER A 147 8.86 7.71 -13.98
C SER A 147 9.67 8.19 -15.17
N ASN A 148 9.31 9.31 -15.83
CA ASN A 148 9.87 9.73 -17.11
C ASN A 148 9.85 8.58 -18.13
N MET A 149 8.66 8.01 -18.35
CA MET A 149 8.43 6.89 -19.25
C MET A 149 7.18 7.10 -20.11
N ASP A 150 7.38 7.07 -21.43
CA ASP A 150 6.30 7.21 -22.42
C ASP A 150 5.40 5.98 -22.54
N VAL A 151 5.81 4.84 -21.97
CA VAL A 151 5.01 3.60 -21.98
C VAL A 151 3.95 3.62 -20.88
N THR A 152 2.70 3.29 -21.20
CA THR A 152 1.56 3.27 -20.25
C THR A 152 1.52 2.07 -19.30
N ASN A 153 2.59 1.27 -19.27
CA ASN A 153 2.64 0.07 -18.43
C ASN A 153 2.89 0.45 -16.95
N PHE A 154 1.84 0.40 -16.13
CA PHE A 154 1.90 0.67 -14.70
C PHE A 154 3.03 -0.07 -13.98
N THR A 155 3.15 -1.39 -14.21
CA THR A 155 4.16 -2.23 -13.54
C THR A 155 5.59 -1.77 -13.83
N ASN A 156 5.87 -1.36 -15.08
CA ASN A 156 7.18 -0.86 -15.45
C ASN A 156 7.45 0.52 -14.81
N ARG A 157 6.46 1.41 -14.82
CA ARG A 157 6.57 2.75 -14.23
C ARG A 157 6.79 2.67 -12.72
N ILE A 158 5.97 1.91 -12.00
CA ILE A 158 6.08 1.76 -10.54
C ILE A 158 7.40 1.10 -10.14
N LYS A 159 7.87 0.11 -10.90
CA LYS A 159 9.17 -0.51 -10.66
C LYS A 159 10.31 0.51 -10.80
N LYS A 160 10.29 1.34 -11.85
CA LYS A 160 11.32 2.39 -12.04
C LYS A 160 11.34 3.37 -10.86
N ILE A 161 10.17 3.77 -10.36
CA ILE A 161 10.05 4.66 -9.20
C ILE A 161 10.58 3.96 -7.93
N MET A 162 10.19 2.70 -7.70
CA MET A 162 10.67 1.91 -6.55
C MET A 162 12.18 1.70 -6.57
N ASP A 163 12.76 1.42 -7.73
CA ASP A 163 14.19 1.21 -7.91
C ASP A 163 14.95 2.52 -7.61
N LYS A 164 14.46 3.68 -8.08
CA LYS A 164 15.00 5.00 -7.71
C LYS A 164 14.88 5.25 -6.20
N ALA A 165 13.72 4.99 -5.61
CA ALA A 165 13.45 5.25 -4.20
C ALA A 165 14.10 4.24 -3.23
N SER A 166 14.63 3.11 -3.71
CA SER A 166 15.34 2.11 -2.89
C SER A 166 16.83 2.08 -3.15
N ALA A 167 17.29 2.84 -4.16
CA ALA A 167 18.70 2.99 -4.45
C ALA A 167 19.45 3.35 -3.16
N GLN A 168 20.47 2.55 -2.84
CA GLN A 168 21.43 2.75 -1.76
C GLN A 168 20.98 2.45 -0.31
N LYS A 169 19.78 1.92 -0.05
CA LYS A 169 19.38 1.50 1.32
C LYS A 169 19.45 -0.02 1.53
N LYS A 170 19.94 -0.45 2.70
CA LYS A 170 19.64 -1.79 3.24
C LYS A 170 18.26 -1.75 3.90
N LEU A 171 17.62 -2.92 4.04
CA LEU A 171 16.28 -3.03 4.66
C LEU A 171 16.23 -2.41 6.07
N GLY A 172 17.33 -2.49 6.83
CA GLY A 172 17.42 -1.92 8.19
C GLY A 172 17.41 -0.39 8.24
N ASP A 173 17.64 0.28 7.11
CA ASP A 173 17.69 1.75 7.03
C ASP A 173 16.35 2.35 6.61
N MET A 174 15.36 1.50 6.29
CA MET A 174 14.04 1.94 5.83
C MET A 174 13.13 2.26 7.02
N GLU A 175 12.42 3.39 6.90
CA GLU A 175 11.35 3.73 7.83
C GLU A 175 10.20 2.72 7.70
N ARG A 176 9.43 2.51 8.77
CA ARG A 176 8.28 1.58 8.76
C ARG A 176 7.29 1.88 7.62
N LYS A 177 7.00 3.16 7.36
CA LYS A 177 6.16 3.61 6.24
C LYS A 177 6.74 3.21 4.88
N GLU A 178 8.05 3.38 4.68
CA GLU A 178 8.73 2.90 3.46
C GLU A 178 8.52 1.40 3.31
N VAL A 179 8.83 0.60 4.34
CA VAL A 179 8.67 -0.86 4.30
C VAL A 179 7.23 -1.28 3.98
N ALA A 180 6.23 -0.61 4.55
CA ALA A 180 4.81 -0.91 4.29
C ALA A 180 4.42 -0.67 2.82
N VAL A 181 4.79 0.48 2.26
CA VAL A 181 4.53 0.82 0.85
C VAL A 181 5.25 -0.15 -0.08
N TYR A 182 6.53 -0.42 0.16
CA TYR A 182 7.31 -1.39 -0.62
C TYR A 182 6.69 -2.78 -0.60
N PHE A 183 6.28 -3.26 0.57
CA PHE A 183 5.65 -4.56 0.73
C PHE A 183 4.35 -4.66 -0.06
N ALA A 184 3.47 -3.66 0.08
CA ALA A 184 2.18 -3.63 -0.61
C ALA A 184 2.37 -3.67 -2.14
N ILE A 185 3.23 -2.82 -2.70
CA ILE A 185 3.47 -2.80 -4.15
C ILE A 185 4.05 -4.14 -4.64
N LYS A 186 5.01 -4.73 -3.92
CA LYS A 186 5.53 -6.06 -4.27
C LYS A 186 4.47 -7.15 -4.19
N ARG A 187 3.48 -7.02 -3.30
CA ARG A 187 2.35 -7.94 -3.22
C ARG A 187 1.47 -7.84 -4.46
N PHE A 188 1.21 -6.62 -4.94
CA PHE A 188 0.41 -6.35 -6.14
C PHE A 188 1.12 -6.74 -7.43
N GLU A 189 2.43 -6.49 -7.56
CA GLU A 189 3.23 -6.96 -8.72
C GLU A 189 3.14 -8.48 -8.90
N LYS A 190 3.08 -9.21 -7.78
CA LYS A 190 3.07 -10.69 -7.76
C LYS A 190 1.69 -11.32 -7.92
N SER A 191 0.62 -10.57 -7.69
CA SER A 191 -0.76 -11.09 -7.75
C SER A 191 -1.64 -10.28 -8.69
N LYS A 192 -2.01 -10.91 -9.79
CA LYS A 192 -2.96 -10.37 -10.79
C LYS A 192 -4.32 -10.06 -10.18
N GLU A 193 -4.75 -10.85 -9.20
CA GLU A 193 -6.04 -10.69 -8.53
C GLU A 193 -6.04 -9.48 -7.61
N LEU A 194 -4.96 -9.27 -6.85
CA LEU A 194 -4.85 -8.15 -5.91
C LEU A 194 -4.54 -6.82 -6.60
N SER A 195 -3.82 -6.84 -7.71
CA SER A 195 -3.51 -5.60 -8.44
C SER A 195 -4.75 -5.03 -9.12
N MET A 196 -5.04 -3.75 -8.85
CA MET A 196 -6.07 -3.00 -9.59
C MET A 196 -5.60 -2.58 -10.99
N PHE A 197 -4.30 -2.68 -11.30
CA PHE A 197 -3.71 -2.25 -12.57
C PHE A 197 -3.48 -3.40 -13.56
N TYR A 198 -3.67 -4.64 -13.13
CA TYR A 198 -3.51 -5.81 -14.00
C TYR A 198 -4.75 -5.98 -14.89
N GLY A 199 -4.54 -6.07 -16.21
CA GLY A 199 -5.63 -6.28 -17.17
C GLY A 199 -6.26 -7.67 -17.05
N GLY A 200 -7.57 -7.71 -16.81
CA GLY A 200 -8.38 -8.92 -16.84
C GLY A 200 -8.87 -9.26 -18.25
N LYS A 201 -9.43 -10.46 -18.42
CA LYS A 201 -10.19 -10.78 -19.64
C LYS A 201 -11.66 -10.44 -19.39
N PHE A 202 -12.24 -9.62 -20.26
CA PHE A 202 -13.67 -9.29 -20.17
C PHE A 202 -14.62 -10.45 -20.51
N SER A 203 -14.07 -11.60 -20.93
CA SER A 203 -14.83 -12.84 -21.08
C SER A 203 -15.02 -13.59 -19.76
N GLU A 204 -14.30 -13.20 -18.71
CA GLU A 204 -14.41 -13.77 -17.36
C GLU A 204 -15.46 -13.00 -16.55
N ASN A 205 -15.91 -13.58 -15.44
CA ASN A 205 -16.82 -12.89 -14.53
C ASN A 205 -16.16 -11.64 -13.94
N GLU A 206 -16.96 -10.59 -13.77
CA GLU A 206 -16.51 -9.37 -13.10
C GLU A 206 -16.04 -9.70 -11.67
N SER A 207 -14.93 -9.09 -11.26
CA SER A 207 -14.38 -9.27 -9.92
C SER A 207 -15.03 -8.29 -8.94
N ASP A 208 -15.28 -8.75 -7.71
CA ASP A 208 -15.69 -7.85 -6.61
C ASP A 208 -14.60 -6.83 -6.22
N ARG A 209 -13.36 -7.04 -6.70
CA ARG A 209 -12.20 -6.20 -6.44
C ARG A 209 -12.10 -5.06 -7.45
N LEU A 210 -11.44 -3.98 -7.05
CA LEU A 210 -11.15 -2.86 -7.94
C LEU A 210 -10.26 -3.31 -9.11
N LYS A 211 -10.74 -3.04 -10.33
CA LYS A 211 -10.06 -3.28 -11.60
C LYS A 211 -10.14 -2.05 -12.49
N ARG A 212 -9.00 -1.39 -12.70
CA ARG A 212 -8.87 -0.16 -13.49
C ARG A 212 -9.38 -0.35 -14.91
N ASP A 213 -9.02 -1.43 -15.58
CA ASP A 213 -9.41 -1.71 -16.95
C ASP A 213 -10.92 -1.91 -17.10
N TRP A 214 -11.55 -2.65 -16.19
CA TRP A 214 -13.01 -2.79 -16.16
C TRP A 214 -13.70 -1.44 -15.97
N LEU A 215 -13.22 -0.63 -15.04
CA LEU A 215 -13.78 0.69 -14.76
C LEU A 215 -13.59 1.67 -15.94
N LEU A 216 -12.36 1.86 -16.41
CA LEU A 216 -12.04 2.83 -17.47
C LEU A 216 -12.64 2.44 -18.83
N HIS A 217 -12.93 1.17 -19.07
CA HIS A 217 -13.62 0.71 -20.28
C HIS A 217 -15.13 0.62 -20.12
N GLY A 218 -15.71 1.06 -18.99
CA GLY A 218 -17.15 1.07 -18.75
C GLY A 218 -17.77 -0.32 -18.72
N ARG A 219 -17.00 -1.33 -18.29
CA ARG A 219 -17.42 -2.74 -18.25
C ARG A 219 -17.77 -3.23 -16.85
N THR A 220 -17.58 -2.39 -15.85
CA THR A 220 -17.95 -2.69 -14.46
C THR A 220 -19.43 -2.43 -14.22
N HIS A 221 -20.10 -3.35 -13.54
CA HIS A 221 -21.49 -3.22 -13.06
C HIS A 221 -21.55 -3.12 -11.53
N ARG A 222 -20.40 -3.24 -10.84
CA ARG A 222 -20.29 -3.08 -9.41
C ARG A 222 -20.59 -1.63 -9.01
N ASP A 223 -21.32 -1.46 -7.91
CA ASP A 223 -21.44 -0.17 -7.26
C ASP A 223 -20.10 0.23 -6.63
N TYR A 224 -19.81 1.53 -6.64
CA TYR A 224 -18.59 2.08 -6.04
C TYR A 224 -18.93 2.82 -4.76
N GLU A 225 -18.13 2.58 -3.73
CA GLU A 225 -18.34 3.17 -2.41
C GLU A 225 -17.15 4.06 -2.00
N LYS A 226 -17.31 4.80 -0.89
CA LYS A 226 -16.25 5.65 -0.34
C LYS A 226 -14.92 4.92 -0.10
N ILE A 227 -14.97 3.62 0.26
CA ILE A 227 -13.78 2.81 0.49
C ILE A 227 -13.02 2.52 -0.81
N ASP A 228 -13.70 2.46 -1.95
CA ASP A 228 -13.06 2.30 -3.25
C ASP A 228 -12.26 3.56 -3.61
N PHE A 229 -12.85 4.74 -3.41
CA PHE A 229 -12.15 6.01 -3.57
C PHE A 229 -10.91 6.08 -2.69
N LEU A 230 -11.04 5.74 -1.41
CA LEU A 230 -9.92 5.72 -0.45
C LEU A 230 -8.78 4.79 -0.93
N LYS A 231 -9.10 3.57 -1.40
CA LYS A 231 -8.09 2.64 -1.91
C LYS A 231 -7.29 3.25 -3.06
N VAL A 232 -7.95 3.92 -4.01
CA VAL A 232 -7.27 4.54 -5.16
C VAL A 232 -6.51 5.80 -4.74
N MET A 233 -7.05 6.62 -3.83
CA MET A 233 -6.37 7.80 -3.30
C MET A 233 -5.09 7.44 -2.55
N LEU A 234 -5.12 6.38 -1.73
CA LEU A 234 -3.94 5.86 -1.03
C LEU A 234 -2.85 5.37 -1.99
N TRP A 235 -3.24 4.86 -3.15
CA TRP A 235 -2.29 4.52 -4.22
C TRP A 235 -1.63 5.76 -4.82
N LEU A 236 -2.38 6.84 -5.04
CA LEU A 236 -1.83 8.11 -5.49
C LEU A 236 -0.84 8.67 -4.47
N ASP A 237 -1.22 8.72 -3.20
CA ASP A 237 -0.35 9.17 -2.10
C ASP A 237 0.92 8.31 -1.99
N ALA A 238 0.82 6.99 -2.21
CA ALA A 238 1.99 6.10 -2.24
C ALA A 238 2.96 6.42 -3.39
N ILE A 239 2.44 6.77 -4.58
CA ILE A 239 3.28 7.18 -5.72
C ILE A 239 3.99 8.50 -5.44
N ILE A 240 3.27 9.47 -4.88
CA ILE A 240 3.84 10.77 -4.46
C ILE A 240 4.94 10.54 -3.42
N PHE A 241 4.66 9.72 -2.40
CA PHE A 241 5.61 9.38 -1.35
C PHE A 241 6.91 8.78 -1.91
N LEU A 242 6.79 7.78 -2.80
CA LEU A 242 7.97 7.15 -3.41
C LEU A 242 8.74 8.12 -4.31
N SER A 243 8.03 8.98 -5.05
CA SER A 243 8.65 10.01 -5.89
C SER A 243 9.49 10.97 -5.03
N ASN A 244 8.94 11.48 -3.93
CA ASN A 244 9.65 12.36 -3.00
C ASN A 244 10.89 11.70 -2.40
N LYS A 245 10.80 10.44 -1.99
CA LYS A 245 11.95 9.68 -1.48
C LYS A 245 13.06 9.50 -2.53
N GLY A 246 12.71 9.43 -3.81
CA GLY A 246 13.70 9.47 -4.89
C GLY A 246 14.40 10.84 -4.99
N THR A 247 13.64 11.93 -4.91
CA THR A 247 14.15 13.30 -5.01
C THR A 247 15.00 13.73 -3.81
N GLU A 248 14.58 13.42 -2.57
CA GLU A 248 15.35 13.68 -1.34
C GLU A 248 16.77 13.07 -1.39
N ARG A 249 16.94 12.02 -2.19
CA ARG A 249 18.22 11.32 -2.36
C ARG A 249 19.09 11.90 -3.47
N GLY A 250 18.73 13.07 -4.00
CA GLY A 250 19.49 13.78 -5.03
C GLY A 250 19.44 13.14 -6.42
N ILE A 251 18.52 12.19 -6.64
CA ILE A 251 18.34 11.52 -7.93
C ILE A 251 17.32 12.33 -8.74
N GLN A 252 17.82 13.18 -9.64
CA GLN A 252 16.96 13.93 -10.57
C GLN A 252 16.25 12.99 -11.58
N PRO A 253 15.15 13.45 -12.22
CA PRO A 253 14.36 12.66 -13.18
C PRO A 253 15.16 11.97 -14.27
#